data_AF-A0A3D0W332-F1
#
_entry.id   AF-A0A3D0W332-F1
#
_cell.length_a   1.000
_cell.length_b   1.000
_cell.length_c   1.000
_cell.angle_alpha   90.00
_cell.angle_beta   90.00
_cell.angle_gamma   90.00
#
_symmetry.space_group_name_H-M   'P 1'
#
loop_
_entity.id
_entity.type
_entity.pdbx_description
1 polymer ?
#
loop_
_entity_poly.entity_id
_entity_poly.type
_entity_poly.pdbx_seq_one_letter_code
_entity_poly.pdbx_strand_id
1 'polypeptide(L)' 'EGSAKHELYNIPYPGYQFYCTCRTARRVFPNLINHQLHTVSSHIGFELFDHHNALADAEACARIAINIL' A
#
# COMPACT_ATOMS: atom_id res chain seq x y z
N GLU A 1 3.95 -14.25 1.29
CA GLU A 1 2.54 -14.11 0.86
C GLU A 1 2.35 -14.04 -0.67
N GLY A 2 3.41 -13.93 -1.49
CA GLY A 2 3.28 -13.76 -2.96
C GLY A 2 3.18 -15.03 -3.83
N SER A 3 3.41 -16.24 -3.30
CA SER A 3 3.52 -17.46 -4.13
C SER A 3 2.18 -18.07 -4.53
N ALA A 4 1.15 -17.98 -3.68
CA ALA A 4 -0.10 -18.73 -3.85
C ALA A 4 -0.87 -18.42 -5.15
N LYS A 5 -0.80 -17.19 -5.66
CA LYS A 5 -1.45 -16.83 -6.94
C LYS A 5 -0.67 -17.29 -8.18
N HIS A 6 0.64 -17.38 -8.07
CA HIS A 6 1.51 -17.82 -9.14
C HIS A 6 1.35 -19.32 -9.40
N GLU A 7 1.17 -20.09 -8.32
CA GLU A 7 0.86 -21.53 -8.35
C GLU A 7 -0.45 -21.82 -9.09
N LEU A 8 -1.51 -21.02 -8.89
CA LEU A 8 -2.80 -21.21 -9.56
C LEU A 8 -2.71 -21.14 -11.10
N TYR A 9 -1.82 -20.28 -11.62
CA TYR A 9 -1.63 -20.08 -13.05
C TYR A 9 -0.37 -20.74 -13.58
N ASN A 10 0.31 -21.56 -12.77
CA ASN A 10 1.57 -22.22 -13.13
C ASN A 10 2.68 -21.27 -13.59
N ILE A 11 2.67 -20.04 -13.08
CA ILE A 11 3.67 -19.00 -13.39
C ILE A 11 4.79 -19.12 -12.35
N PRO A 12 6.08 -19.19 -12.75
CA PRO A 12 7.17 -19.22 -11.79
C PRO A 12 7.25 -17.89 -11.02
N TYR A 13 7.32 -17.96 -9.70
CA TYR A 13 7.53 -16.79 -8.84
C TYR A 13 9.03 -16.54 -8.65
N PRO A 14 9.61 -15.46 -9.19
CA PRO A 14 11.05 -15.20 -9.13
C PRO A 14 11.56 -14.70 -7.76
N GLY A 15 10.75 -14.78 -6.70
CA GLY A 15 11.20 -14.47 -5.34
C GLY A 15 11.40 -12.98 -5.06
N TYR A 16 10.73 -12.08 -5.77
CA TYR A 16 10.84 -10.64 -5.51
C TYR A 16 10.33 -10.28 -4.11
N GLN A 17 11.00 -9.31 -3.47
CA GLN A 17 10.57 -8.77 -2.19
C GLN A 17 9.32 -7.92 -2.37
N PHE A 18 8.31 -8.20 -1.54
CA PHE A 18 7.05 -7.49 -1.55
C PHE A 18 6.95 -6.58 -0.32
N TYR A 19 6.69 -5.29 -0.58
CA TYR A 19 6.47 -4.29 0.46
C TYR A 19 5.00 -3.86 0.44
N CYS A 20 4.38 -3.85 1.63
CA CYS A 20 3.00 -3.42 1.79
C CYS A 20 2.97 -2.14 2.63
N THR A 21 2.72 -1.01 1.98
CA THR A 21 2.59 0.31 2.63
C THR A 21 1.53 0.31 3.73
N CYS A 22 0.42 -0.41 3.56
CA CYS A 22 -0.60 -0.55 4.60
C CYS A 22 -0.08 -1.29 5.86
N ARG A 23 0.72 -2.36 5.69
CA ARG A 23 1.33 -3.08 6.82
C ARG A 23 2.36 -2.22 7.52
N THR A 24 3.16 -1.46 6.77
CA THR A 24 4.15 -0.56 7.35
C THR A 24 3.49 0.63 8.04
N ALA A 25 2.45 1.23 7.45
CA ALA A 25 1.69 2.33 8.05
C ALA A 25 1.07 1.94 9.39
N ARG A 26 0.59 0.70 9.55
CA ARG A 26 0.12 0.20 10.85
C ARG A 26 1.18 0.19 11.94
N ARG A 27 2.45 -0.03 11.57
CA ARG A 27 3.58 -0.04 12.50
C ARG A 27 4.10 1.35 12.79
N VAL A 28 4.17 2.21 11.77
CA VAL A 28 4.70 3.58 11.87
C VAL A 28 3.70 4.52 12.54
N PHE A 29 2.40 4.35 12.27
CA PHE A 29 1.32 5.20 12.80
C PHE A 29 0.35 4.39 13.67
N PRO A 30 0.77 3.82 14.81
CA PRO A 30 -0.08 2.92 15.60
C PRO A 30 -1.34 3.60 16.18
N ASN A 31 -1.31 4.93 16.33
CA ASN A 31 -2.38 5.71 16.93
C ASN A 31 -3.35 6.32 15.90
N LEU A 32 -3.20 6.00 14.61
CA LEU A 32 -4.12 6.46 13.59
C LEU A 32 -5.50 5.81 13.79
N ILE A 33 -6.57 6.59 13.62
CA ILE A 33 -7.94 6.10 13.86
C ILE A 33 -8.30 4.88 12.99
N ASN A 34 -7.73 4.82 11.80
CA ASN A 34 -7.72 3.66 10.93
C ASN A 34 -6.52 3.76 9.97
N HIS A 35 -6.21 2.68 9.26
CA HIS A 35 -5.14 2.65 8.25
C HIS A 35 -5.68 2.47 6.83
N GLN A 36 -6.86 3.05 6.56
CA GLN A 36 -7.39 3.14 5.21
C GLN A 36 -6.53 4.10 4.39
N LEU A 37 -6.46 3.87 3.08
CA LEU A 37 -5.54 4.57 2.19
C LEU A 37 -5.69 6.10 2.29
N HIS A 38 -6.91 6.60 2.26
CA HIS A 38 -7.16 8.04 2.39
C HIS A 38 -6.74 8.59 3.75
N THR A 39 -6.99 7.87 4.85
CA THR A 39 -6.65 8.35 6.20
C THR A 39 -5.13 8.43 6.38
N VAL A 40 -4.38 7.41 5.90
CA VAL A 40 -2.92 7.42 5.94
C VAL A 40 -2.36 8.50 5.01
N SER A 41 -2.94 8.66 3.81
CA SER A 41 -2.52 9.68 2.84
C SER A 41 -2.72 11.09 3.39
N SER A 42 -3.89 11.38 3.95
CA SER A 42 -4.18 12.68 4.58
C SER A 42 -3.27 12.93 5.77
N HIS A 43 -2.93 11.90 6.55
CA HIS A 43 -2.00 12.03 7.68
C HIS A 43 -0.61 12.49 7.26
N ILE A 44 -0.12 12.05 6.08
CA ILE A 44 1.16 12.49 5.51
C ILE A 44 1.03 13.76 4.65
N GLY A 45 -0.14 14.42 4.65
CA GLY A 45 -0.38 15.66 3.91
C GLY A 45 -0.69 15.47 2.42
N PHE A 46 -1.14 14.28 2.01
CA PHE A 46 -1.59 14.00 0.63
C PHE A 46 -3.10 13.75 0.60
N GLU A 47 -3.86 14.65 -0.01
CA GLU A 47 -5.30 14.45 -0.17
C GLU A 47 -5.60 13.60 -1.41
N LEU A 48 -6.31 12.50 -1.18
CA LEU A 48 -6.82 11.64 -2.24
C LEU A 48 -8.19 12.18 -2.67
N PHE A 49 -8.30 12.73 -3.87
CA PHE A 49 -9.56 13.36 -4.33
C PHE A 49 -10.50 12.39 -5.08
N ASP A 50 -9.97 11.31 -5.66
CA ASP A 50 -10.75 10.40 -6.53
C ASP A 50 -10.59 8.94 -6.07
N HIS A 51 -11.30 8.58 -5.01
CA HIS A 51 -11.19 7.32 -4.25
C HIS A 51 -11.58 6.03 -4.99
N HIS A 52 -11.79 6.07 -6.31
CA HIS A 52 -12.12 4.89 -7.13
C HIS A 52 -11.28 4.76 -8.40
N ASN A 53 -10.31 5.65 -8.59
CA ASN A 53 -9.37 5.55 -9.69
C ASN A 53 -8.13 4.76 -9.24
N ALA A 54 -7.92 3.59 -9.84
CA ALA A 54 -6.76 2.75 -9.55
C ALA A 54 -5.42 3.49 -9.71
N LEU A 55 -5.36 4.49 -10.60
CA LEU A 55 -4.19 5.34 -10.75
C LEU A 55 -3.96 6.23 -9.52
N ALA A 56 -5.02 6.87 -9.01
CA ALA A 56 -4.93 7.73 -7.83
C ALA A 56 -4.53 6.90 -6.59
N ASP A 57 -5.08 5.69 -6.45
CA ASP A 57 -4.71 4.77 -5.38
C ASP A 57 -3.23 4.36 -5.45
N ALA A 58 -2.73 4.09 -6.67
CA ALA A 58 -1.33 3.76 -6.88
C ALA A 58 -0.39 4.93 -6.56
N GLU A 59 -0.77 6.16 -6.96
CA GLU A 59 -0.02 7.38 -6.63
C GLU A 59 0.07 7.60 -5.11
N ALA A 60 -1.05 7.44 -4.40
CA ALA A 60 -1.08 7.55 -2.96
C ALA A 60 -0.25 6.48 -2.27
N CYS A 61 -0.31 5.24 -2.74
CA CYS A 61 0.57 4.18 -2.24
C CYS A 61 2.04 4.53 -2.46
N ALA A 62 2.42 5.06 -3.63
CA ALA A 62 3.78 5.51 -3.88
C ALA A 62 4.20 6.66 -2.95
N ARG A 63 3.31 7.64 -2.72
CA ARG A 63 3.58 8.74 -1.80
C ARG A 63 3.75 8.26 -0.36
N ILE A 64 2.92 7.32 0.09
CA ILE A 64 3.08 6.69 1.40
C ILE A 64 4.41 5.94 1.46
N ALA A 65 4.73 5.13 0.46
CA ALA A 65 5.99 4.38 0.40
C ALA A 65 7.21 5.30 0.57
N ILE A 66 7.28 6.41 -0.16
CA ILE A 66 8.38 7.39 -0.05
C ILE A 66 8.54 7.94 1.38
N ASN A 67 7.46 8.03 2.14
CA ASN A 67 7.49 8.58 3.49
C ASN A 67 7.83 7.54 4.58
N ILE A 68 7.55 6.25 4.37
CA ILE A 68 7.58 5.25 5.46
C ILE A 68 8.27 3.92 5.16
N LEU A 69 8.71 3.66 3.92
CA LEU A 69 9.51 2.50 3.55
C LEU A 69 10.99 2.89 3.45
#